data_AF-A0A7W4GUY8-F1
#
_entry.id   AF-A0A7W4GUY8-F1
#
_cell.length_a   1.000
_cell.length_b   1.000
_cell.length_c   1.000
_cell.angle_alpha   90.00
_cell.angle_beta   90.00
_cell.angle_gamma   90.00
#
_symmetry.space_group_name_H-M   'P 1'
#
loop_
_entity.id
_entity.type
_entity.pdbx_description
1 polymer ?
#
loop_
_entity_poly.entity_id
_entity_poly.type
_entity_poly.pdbx_seq_one_letter_code
_entity_poly.pdbx_strand_id
1 'polypeptide(L)'
;MNELVTDTGISDLLLIFSVKSHLIAMRPELDGQITVDDDRPRLSFVTPRGAVVVAKSECTRGGTWTVSGPGIGVKSPRPSPAELSAAALVSYERAKSGAPRAA
;
A
#
# COMPACT_ATOMS: atom_id res chain seq x y z
N MET A 1 20.76 -26.72 7.23
CA MET A 1 19.38 -27.08 6.85
C MET A 1 18.75 -25.83 6.30
N ASN A 2 18.66 -25.72 4.96
CA ASN A 2 18.04 -24.59 4.30
C ASN A 2 16.53 -24.80 4.35
N GLU A 3 15.83 -23.97 5.11
CA GLU A 3 14.39 -23.79 4.97
C GLU A 3 14.14 -23.23 3.55
N LEU A 4 14.04 -24.12 2.57
CA LEU A 4 13.33 -23.88 1.31
C LEU A 4 11.83 -23.81 1.65
N VAL A 5 11.44 -22.83 2.47
CA VAL A 5 10.09 -22.30 2.38
C VAL A 5 10.09 -21.57 1.06
N THR A 6 9.60 -22.25 0.03
CA THR A 6 9.29 -21.63 -1.26
C THR A 6 8.40 -20.44 -0.94
N ASP A 7 8.95 -19.23 -0.99
CA ASP A 7 8.18 -18.01 -0.87
C ASP A 7 7.33 -17.94 -2.14
N THR A 8 6.12 -18.48 -2.06
CA THR A 8 5.17 -18.53 -3.18
C THR A 8 4.59 -17.15 -3.50
N GLY A 9 5.00 -16.09 -2.77
CA GLY A 9 4.41 -14.76 -2.85
C GLY A 9 3.00 -14.67 -2.25
N ILE A 10 2.41 -15.80 -1.82
CA ILE A 10 1.04 -15.84 -1.26
C ILE A 10 0.94 -14.98 0.00
N SER A 11 1.95 -15.00 0.87
CA SER A 11 1.97 -14.17 2.08
C SER A 11 1.97 -12.68 1.74
N ASP A 12 2.64 -12.27 0.67
CA ASP A 12 2.68 -10.88 0.22
C ASP A 12 1.34 -10.45 -0.38
N LEU A 13 0.70 -11.33 -1.17
CA LEU A 13 -0.65 -11.09 -1.69
C LEU A 13 -1.67 -10.98 -0.55
N LEU A 14 -1.63 -11.89 0.43
CA LEU A 14 -2.49 -11.81 1.61
C LEU A 14 -2.30 -10.50 2.38
N LEU A 15 -1.06 -10.01 2.47
CA LEU A 15 -0.79 -8.71 3.08
C LEU A 15 -1.42 -7.57 2.26
N ILE A 16 -1.24 -7.58 0.93
CA ILE A 16 -1.87 -6.57 0.03
C ILE A 16 -3.39 -6.56 0.17
N PHE A 17 -4.03 -7.73 0.16
CA PHE A 17 -5.49 -7.83 0.33
C PHE A 17 -5.92 -7.41 1.73
N SER A 18 -5.12 -7.69 2.76
CA SER A 18 -5.39 -7.21 4.13
C SER A 18 -5.31 -5.69 4.21
N VAL A 19 -4.31 -5.07 3.58
CA VAL A 19 -4.18 -3.61 3.49
C VAL A 19 -5.36 -3.02 2.72
N LYS A 20 -5.74 -3.60 1.58
CA LYS A 20 -6.92 -3.18 0.81
C LYS A 20 -8.19 -3.18 1.67
N SER A 21 -8.48 -4.30 2.34
CA SER A 21 -9.67 -4.44 3.18
C SER A 21 -9.69 -3.42 4.31
N HIS A 22 -8.53 -3.17 4.94
CA HIS A 22 -8.42 -2.17 6.00
C HIS A 22 -8.64 -0.75 5.48
N LEU A 23 -8.07 -0.41 4.31
CA LEU A 23 -8.29 0.89 3.67
C LEU A 23 -9.76 1.13 3.34
N ILE A 24 -10.44 0.14 2.75
CA ILE A 24 -11.87 0.23 2.40
C ILE A 24 -12.73 0.34 3.66
N ALA A 25 -12.43 -0.42 4.71
CA ALA A 25 -13.17 -0.33 5.98
C ALA A 25 -13.11 1.09 6.59
N MET A 26 -11.97 1.78 6.43
CA MET A 26 -11.77 3.13 6.96
C MET A 26 -12.25 4.23 6.01
N ARG A 27 -12.20 4.00 4.70
CA ARG A 27 -12.58 4.92 3.63
C ARG A 27 -13.32 4.14 2.53
N PRO A 28 -14.63 3.87 2.71
CA PRO A 28 -15.41 3.09 1.76
C PRO A 28 -15.43 3.68 0.35
N GLU A 29 -15.20 5.00 0.21
CA GLU A 29 -15.11 5.65 -1.10
C GLU A 29 -13.93 5.18 -1.96
N LEU A 30 -12.91 4.55 -1.35
CA LEU A 30 -11.78 3.97 -2.07
C LEU A 30 -12.15 2.62 -2.72
N ASP A 31 -13.30 2.05 -2.37
CA ASP A 31 -13.77 0.85 -3.04
C ASP A 31 -14.01 1.11 -4.53
N GLY A 32 -13.51 0.23 -5.38
CA GLY A 32 -13.45 0.42 -6.84
C GLY A 32 -12.36 1.38 -7.36
N GLN A 33 -11.66 2.14 -6.50
CA GLN A 33 -10.52 2.99 -6.89
C GLN A 33 -9.16 2.31 -6.69
N ILE A 34 -9.13 1.30 -5.81
CA ILE A 34 -7.91 0.55 -5.50
C ILE A 34 -7.64 -0.49 -6.59
N THR A 35 -6.49 -0.33 -7.26
CA THR A 35 -5.91 -1.32 -8.17
C THR A 35 -4.89 -2.17 -7.42
N VAL A 36 -4.96 -3.48 -7.59
CA VAL A 36 -3.96 -4.45 -7.13
C VAL A 36 -3.23 -4.98 -8.35
N ASP A 37 -1.91 -5.10 -8.25
CA ASP A 37 -1.05 -5.76 -9.22
C ASP A 37 -0.63 -7.10 -8.61
N ASP A 38 -1.03 -8.18 -9.29
CA ASP A 38 -0.95 -9.56 -8.83
C ASP A 38 0.43 -10.15 -9.15
N ASP A 39 1.07 -9.66 -10.22
CA ASP A 39 2.39 -10.10 -10.68
C ASP A 39 3.49 -9.55 -9.77
N ARG A 40 3.26 -8.37 -9.17
CA ARG A 40 4.12 -7.77 -8.15
C ARG A 40 3.26 -7.23 -7.02
N PRO A 41 3.38 -7.71 -5.76
CA PRO A 41 2.56 -7.30 -4.62
C PRO A 41 2.54 -5.78 -4.45
N ARG A 42 1.54 -5.16 -5.06
CA ARG A 42 1.38 -3.71 -5.12
C ARG A 42 -0.09 -3.36 -5.13
N LEU A 43 -0.40 -2.32 -4.38
CA LEU A 43 -1.70 -1.70 -4.28
C LEU A 43 -1.53 -0.22 -4.59
N SER A 44 -2.39 0.34 -5.42
CA SER A 44 -2.39 1.77 -5.67
C SER A 44 -3.77 2.35 -5.91
N PHE A 45 -3.94 3.62 -5.56
CA PHE A 45 -5.15 4.39 -5.84
C PHE A 45 -4.78 5.86 -6.10
N VAL A 46 -5.58 6.52 -6.93
CA VAL A 46 -5.34 7.90 -7.34
C VAL A 46 -5.96 8.87 -6.33
N THR A 47 -5.26 9.97 -6.09
CA THR A 47 -5.77 11.12 -5.33
C THR A 47 -5.60 12.39 -6.17
N PRO A 48 -6.27 13.51 -5.84
CA PRO A 48 -6.14 14.76 -6.59
C PRO A 48 -4.71 15.30 -6.73
N ARG A 49 -3.76 14.89 -5.87
CA ARG A 49 -2.36 15.34 -5.88
C ARG A 49 -1.37 14.28 -6.38
N GLY A 50 -1.83 13.10 -6.75
CA GLY A 50 -0.97 11.99 -7.20
C GLY A 50 -1.45 10.64 -6.70
N ALA A 51 -0.78 9.57 -7.12
CA ALA A 51 -1.11 8.22 -6.66
C ALA A 51 -0.51 7.94 -5.27
N VAL A 52 -1.26 7.20 -4.46
CA VAL A 52 -0.73 6.49 -3.30
C VAL A 52 -0.43 5.07 -3.73
N VAL A 53 0.77 4.58 -3.40
CA VAL A 53 1.24 3.25 -3.78
C VAL A 53 1.81 2.54 -2.55
N VAL A 54 1.28 1.36 -2.26
CA VAL A 54 1.85 0.39 -1.31
C VAL A 54 2.46 -0.73 -2.14
N ALA A 55 3.76 -0.97 -2.04
CA ALA A 55 4.44 -1.96 -2.87
C ALA A 55 5.60 -2.63 -2.14
N LYS A 56 5.80 -3.92 -2.43
CA LYS A 56 7.04 -4.62 -2.08
C LYS A 56 8.09 -4.43 -3.18
N SER A 57 9.32 -4.15 -2.78
CA SER A 57 10.45 -3.97 -3.72
C SER A 57 10.82 -5.23 -4.48
N GLU A 58 10.76 -6.38 -3.82
CA GLU A 58 11.07 -7.70 -4.37
C GLU A 58 10.13 -8.75 -3.77
N CYS A 59 9.66 -9.71 -4.57
CA CYS A 59 8.84 -10.85 -4.11
C CYS A 59 9.70 -11.93 -3.43
N THR A 60 10.53 -11.52 -2.47
CA THR A 60 11.41 -12.37 -1.68
C THR A 60 11.17 -12.15 -0.18
N ARG A 61 11.55 -13.11 0.67
CA ARG A 61 11.40 -13.01 2.13
C ARG A 61 12.11 -11.80 2.76
N GLY A 62 13.09 -11.21 2.06
CA GLY A 62 13.83 -10.01 2.47
C GLY A 62 13.38 -8.71 1.82
N GLY A 63 12.43 -8.77 0.87
CA GLY A 63 11.94 -7.59 0.15
C GLY A 63 11.36 -6.55 1.10
N THR A 64 11.71 -5.29 0.88
CA THR A 64 11.23 -4.15 1.68
C THR A 64 9.89 -3.66 1.15
N TRP A 65 8.94 -3.44 2.05
CA TRP A 65 7.67 -2.80 1.77
C TRP A 65 7.79 -1.29 1.81
N THR A 66 7.10 -0.63 0.90
CA THR A 66 7.11 0.81 0.76
C THR A 66 5.69 1.34 0.64
N VAL A 67 5.44 2.47 1.28
CA VAL A 67 4.26 3.31 1.02
C VAL A 67 4.78 4.63 0.51
N SER A 68 4.36 5.00 -0.70
CA SER A 68 4.70 6.26 -1.34
C SER A 68 3.43 6.99 -1.73
N GLY A 69 3.46 8.32 -1.62
CA GLY A 69 2.33 9.15 -1.97
C GLY A 69 2.61 10.62 -1.62
N PRO A 70 1.64 11.52 -1.86
CA PRO A 70 1.81 12.93 -1.60
C PRO A 70 2.23 13.22 -0.15
N GLY A 71 3.47 13.69 0.02
CA GLY A 71 4.01 14.12 1.30
C GLY A 71 4.44 13.00 2.26
N ILE A 72 4.60 11.75 1.81
CA ILE A 72 5.15 10.68 2.66
C ILE A 72 5.88 9.59 1.84
N GLY A 73 6.89 8.99 2.47
CA GLY A 73 7.59 7.80 2.00
C GLY A 73 7.98 6.93 3.19
N VAL A 74 7.22 5.88 3.46
CA VAL A 74 7.53 4.91 4.51
C VAL A 74 8.20 3.70 3.86
N LYS A 75 9.29 3.22 4.45
CA LYS A 75 9.95 1.95 4.07
C LYS A 75 10.04 1.07 5.31
N SER A 76 9.60 -0.18 5.21
CA SER A 76 9.69 -1.15 6.30
C SER A 76 10.02 -2.54 5.77
N PRO A 77 10.99 -3.27 6.34
CA PRO A 77 11.35 -4.61 5.89
C PRO A 77 10.28 -5.66 6.22
N ARG A 78 9.49 -5.46 7.29
CA ARG A 78 8.38 -6.37 7.70
C ARG A 78 7.27 -5.62 8.43
N PRO A 79 6.48 -4.78 7.74
CA PRO A 79 5.38 -4.08 8.37
C PRO A 79 4.15 -4.99 8.51
N SER A 80 3.35 -4.67 9.51
CA SER A 80 1.99 -5.19 9.67
C SER A 80 1.02 -4.55 8.66
N PRO A 81 -0.13 -5.19 8.36
CA PRO A 81 -1.15 -4.59 7.51
C PRO A 81 -1.63 -3.23 8.04
N ALA A 82 -1.74 -3.10 9.38
CA ALA A 82 -2.18 -1.87 10.02
C ALA A 82 -1.20 -0.71 9.80
N GLU A 83 0.10 -0.95 9.88
CA GLU A 83 1.13 0.07 9.64
C GLU A 83 1.11 0.57 8.20
N LEU A 84 1.01 -0.35 7.22
CA LEU A 84 0.92 0.01 5.80
C LEU A 84 -0.36 0.79 5.49
N SER A 85 -1.49 0.35 6.06
CA SER A 85 -2.79 1.01 5.88
C SER A 85 -2.79 2.41 6.50
N ALA A 86 -2.26 2.56 7.71
CA ALA A 86 -2.15 3.85 8.37
C ALA A 86 -1.28 4.83 7.57
N ALA A 87 -0.13 4.38 7.07
CA ALA A 87 0.74 5.21 6.22
C ALA A 87 0.05 5.63 4.91
N ALA A 88 -0.69 4.71 4.28
CA ALA A 88 -1.45 4.99 3.07
C ALA A 88 -2.60 5.99 3.34
N LEU A 89 -3.29 5.88 4.47
CA LEU A 89 -4.32 6.84 4.89
C LEU A 89 -3.73 8.22 5.18
N VAL A 90 -2.58 8.32 5.84
CA VAL A 90 -1.90 9.61 6.04
C VAL A 90 -1.55 10.26 4.69
N SER A 91 -1.09 9.47 3.72
CA SER A 91 -0.84 9.93 2.34
C SER A 91 -2.12 10.48 1.70
N TYR A 92 -3.22 9.72 1.81
CA TYR A 92 -4.52 10.07 1.26
C TYR A 92 -5.07 11.36 1.86
N GLU A 93 -5.07 11.49 3.18
CA GLU A 93 -5.60 12.69 3.86
C GLU A 93 -4.77 13.94 3.57
N ARG A 94 -3.44 13.80 3.42
CA ARG A 94 -2.57 14.90 2.97
C ARG A 94 -2.86 15.31 1.54
N ALA A 95 -3.14 14.34 0.68
CA ALA A 95 -3.53 14.62 -0.69
C ALA A 95 -4.90 15.32 -0.78
N LYS A 96 -5.85 14.95 0.09
CA LYS A 96 -7.20 15.51 0.17
C LYS A 96 -7.23 16.91 0.79
N SER A 97 -6.53 17.11 1.91
CA SER A 97 -6.51 18.39 2.66
C SER A 97 -5.75 19.51 1.93
N GLY A 98 -4.93 19.16 0.95
CA GLY A 98 -4.20 20.12 0.11
C GLY A 98 -4.89 20.47 -1.21
N ALA A 99 -6.19 20.19 -1.37
CA ALA A 99 -6.93 20.58 -2.57
C ALA A 99 -6.79 22.10 -2.82
N PRO A 100 -6.42 22.54 -4.04
CA PRO A 100 -6.30 23.96 -4.32
C PRO A 100 -7.67 24.61 -4.14
N ARG A 101 -7.70 25.71 -3.37
CA ARG A 101 -8.71 26.75 -3.57
C ARG A 101 -8.52 27.20 -5.02
N ALA A 102 -9.54 26.97 -5.85
CA ALA A 102 -9.55 27.38 -7.25
C ALA A 102 -8.99 28.81 -7.36
N ALA A 103 -7.95 28.97 -8.20
CA ALA A 103 -7.44 30.26 -8.63
C ALA A 103 -8.02 30.56 -10.01
#